data_AF-A0A917XWE7-F1
#
_entry.id   AF-A0A917XWE7-F1
#
_cell.length_a   1.000
_cell.length_b   1.000
_cell.length_c   1.000
_cell.angle_alpha   90.00
_cell.angle_beta   90.00
_cell.angle_gamma   90.00
#
_symmetry.space_group_name_H-M   'P 1'
#
loop_
_entity.id
_entity.type
_entity.pdbx_description
1 polymer ?
#
loop_
_entity_poly.entity_id
_entity_poly.type
_entity_poly.pdbx_seq_one_letter_code
_entity_poly.pdbx_strand_id
1 'polypeptide(L)'
;MVKIDENLQSELDEQMQEGYKLSMSGKTTAAADMWIGLWRKFIDTMDLYNLEYIEDMDKAFSGLQSIYNWSMDFEVELSNAAREDKRFVQSKIDFCTKYIALKKDKNEYNVLVLKRVIAASYFEMGETDEGEKLFKAYIKEHPTSGWGWIHWSDQYGMFSEPQNRDIEKAIQILEQGLEVEGLNDKLDVLERLEALYTELGMTQESVELLHKIADEKGKRNIGEWEEVLPLFQKNPLVKTIKVGRNDPCPCGSGKKYKKCCGK
;
A
#
# COMPACT_ATOMS: atom_id res chain seq x y z
N MET A 1 -9.25 -24.56 -24.14
CA MET A 1 -9.10 -23.45 -23.19
C MET A 1 -10.51 -23.00 -22.84
N VAL A 2 -10.87 -22.96 -21.56
CA VAL A 2 -12.20 -22.48 -21.15
C VAL A 2 -12.30 -21.00 -21.52
N LYS A 3 -13.40 -20.61 -22.14
CA LYS A 3 -13.71 -19.21 -22.48
C LYS A 3 -15.06 -18.87 -21.89
N ILE A 4 -15.15 -17.71 -21.27
CA ILE A 4 -16.40 -17.19 -20.72
C ILE A 4 -17.31 -16.77 -21.87
N ASP A 5 -18.64 -16.88 -21.71
CA ASP A 5 -19.62 -16.39 -22.69
C ASP A 5 -19.41 -14.90 -23.00
N GLU A 6 -19.55 -14.52 -24.27
CA GLU A 6 -19.27 -13.15 -24.74
C GLU A 6 -20.13 -12.09 -24.05
N ASN A 7 -21.41 -12.38 -23.78
CA ASN A 7 -22.29 -11.42 -23.10
C ASN A 7 -21.85 -11.21 -21.65
N LEU A 8 -21.52 -12.31 -20.95
CA LEU A 8 -21.02 -12.24 -19.57
C LEU A 8 -19.67 -11.53 -19.50
N GLN A 9 -18.77 -11.77 -20.46
CA GLN A 9 -17.50 -11.03 -20.54
C GLN A 9 -17.73 -9.54 -20.72
N SER A 10 -18.61 -9.14 -21.65
CA SER A 10 -18.95 -7.73 -21.88
C SER A 10 -19.51 -7.09 -20.61
N GLU A 11 -20.41 -7.78 -19.91
CA GLU A 11 -21.00 -7.28 -18.66
C GLU A 11 -19.93 -7.06 -17.57
N LEU A 12 -19.04 -8.03 -17.37
CA LEU A 12 -17.96 -7.94 -16.38
C LEU A 12 -16.99 -6.79 -16.71
N ASP A 13 -16.61 -6.65 -17.99
CA ASP A 13 -15.72 -5.58 -18.43
C ASP A 13 -16.38 -4.20 -18.32
N GLU A 14 -17.64 -4.06 -18.72
CA GLU A 14 -18.39 -2.81 -18.59
C GLU A 14 -18.48 -2.33 -17.13
N GLN A 15 -18.73 -3.25 -16.19
CA GLN A 15 -18.75 -2.92 -14.76
C GLN A 15 -17.36 -2.55 -14.25
N MET A 16 -16.31 -3.19 -14.76
CA MET A 16 -14.93 -2.84 -14.43
C MET A 16 -14.63 -1.40 -14.87
N GLN A 17 -14.94 -1.08 -16.12
CA GLN A 17 -14.74 0.25 -16.69
C GLN A 17 -15.59 1.32 -16.00
N GLU A 18 -16.81 0.99 -15.57
CA GLU A 18 -17.64 1.92 -14.81
C GLU A 18 -17.05 2.24 -13.44
N GLY A 19 -16.48 1.25 -12.74
CA GLY A 19 -15.76 1.51 -11.50
C GLY A 19 -14.54 2.41 -11.71
N TYR A 20 -13.78 2.24 -12.80
CA TYR A 20 -12.71 3.19 -13.15
C TYR A 20 -13.24 4.60 -13.41
N LYS A 21 -14.37 4.76 -14.11
CA LYS A 21 -14.99 6.09 -14.30
C LYS A 21 -15.38 6.72 -12.96
N LEU A 22 -15.95 5.95 -12.04
CA LEU A 22 -16.30 6.42 -10.70
C LEU A 22 -15.04 6.85 -9.93
N SER A 23 -14.01 6.01 -9.89
CA SER A 23 -12.73 6.28 -9.23
C SER A 23 -12.07 7.55 -9.79
N MET A 24 -11.92 7.66 -11.10
CA MET A 24 -11.35 8.84 -11.76
C MET A 24 -12.17 10.13 -11.56
N SER A 25 -13.47 10.00 -11.27
CA SER A 25 -14.33 11.15 -10.95
C SER A 25 -14.26 11.57 -9.46
N GLY A 26 -13.48 10.86 -8.65
CA GLY A 26 -13.35 11.07 -7.21
C GLY A 26 -14.53 10.54 -6.40
N LYS A 27 -15.32 9.61 -6.96
CA LYS A 27 -16.45 8.96 -6.27
C LYS A 27 -15.98 7.63 -5.65
N THR A 28 -15.06 7.73 -4.71
CA THR A 28 -14.29 6.59 -4.20
C THR A 28 -15.14 5.49 -3.57
N THR A 29 -16.04 5.82 -2.64
CA THR A 29 -16.93 4.83 -2.02
C THR A 29 -17.88 4.16 -3.02
N ALA A 30 -18.35 4.90 -4.04
CA ALA A 30 -19.18 4.34 -5.10
C ALA A 30 -18.39 3.40 -6.04
N ALA A 31 -17.14 3.75 -6.35
CA ALA A 31 -16.24 2.89 -7.12
C ALA A 31 -15.95 1.59 -6.36
N ALA A 32 -15.66 1.68 -5.06
CA ALA A 32 -15.44 0.54 -4.20
C ALA A 32 -16.67 -0.37 -4.12
N ASP A 33 -17.88 0.17 -3.91
CA ASP A 33 -19.12 -0.64 -3.91
C ASP A 33 -19.37 -1.33 -5.26
N MET A 34 -19.13 -0.65 -6.37
CA MET A 34 -19.22 -1.23 -7.72
C MET A 34 -18.26 -2.41 -7.86
N TRP A 35 -17.00 -2.22 -7.48
CA TRP A 35 -15.98 -3.26 -7.62
C TRP A 35 -16.13 -4.41 -6.61
N ILE A 36 -16.73 -4.19 -5.43
CA ILE A 36 -17.17 -5.28 -4.54
C ILE A 36 -18.22 -6.14 -5.24
N GLY A 37 -19.19 -5.52 -5.92
CA GLY A 37 -20.19 -6.22 -6.72
C GLY A 37 -19.55 -7.02 -7.85
N LEU A 38 -18.63 -6.40 -8.61
CA LEU A 38 -17.89 -7.04 -9.69
C LEU A 38 -17.04 -8.22 -9.20
N TRP A 39 -16.35 -8.06 -8.06
CA TRP A 39 -15.56 -9.15 -7.48
C TRP A 39 -16.41 -10.37 -7.17
N ARG A 40 -17.59 -10.19 -6.58
CA ARG A 40 -18.53 -11.30 -6.34
C ARG A 40 -18.91 -12.01 -7.64
N LYS A 41 -19.20 -11.25 -8.70
CA LYS A 41 -19.50 -11.83 -10.01
C LYS A 41 -18.31 -12.59 -10.62
N PHE A 42 -17.08 -12.12 -10.41
CA PHE A 42 -15.90 -12.88 -10.81
C PHE A 42 -15.80 -14.20 -10.07
N ILE A 43 -16.06 -14.23 -8.76
CA ILE A 43 -16.10 -15.48 -7.99
C ILE A 43 -17.21 -16.40 -8.50
N ASP A 44 -18.42 -15.89 -8.70
CA ASP A 44 -19.55 -16.68 -9.22
C ASP A 44 -19.24 -17.23 -10.63
N THR A 45 -18.53 -16.46 -11.44
CA THR A 45 -18.07 -16.88 -12.77
C THR A 45 -17.00 -17.96 -12.68
N MET A 46 -16.06 -17.83 -11.75
CA MET A 46 -15.06 -18.88 -11.50
C MET A 46 -15.74 -20.20 -11.13
N ASP A 47 -16.72 -20.17 -10.23
CA ASP A 47 -17.48 -21.35 -9.83
C ASP A 47 -18.28 -21.94 -11.01
N LEU A 48 -18.96 -21.10 -11.79
CA LEU A 48 -19.74 -21.53 -12.96
C LEU A 48 -18.89 -22.26 -14.01
N TYR A 49 -17.67 -21.78 -14.23
CA TYR A 49 -16.74 -22.32 -15.23
C TYR A 49 -15.72 -23.32 -14.64
N ASN A 50 -15.86 -23.69 -13.36
CA ASN A 50 -14.93 -24.56 -12.62
C ASN A 50 -13.47 -24.09 -12.70
N LEU A 51 -13.24 -22.80 -12.51
CA LEU A 51 -11.92 -22.17 -12.49
C LEU A 51 -11.44 -22.07 -11.04
N GLU A 52 -10.38 -22.80 -10.72
CA GLU A 52 -9.88 -22.90 -9.34
C GLU A 52 -9.05 -21.68 -8.91
N TYR A 53 -8.37 -21.03 -9.86
CA TYR A 53 -7.40 -19.98 -9.58
C TYR A 53 -7.64 -18.71 -10.39
N ILE A 54 -7.23 -17.56 -9.84
CA ILE A 54 -7.34 -16.26 -10.53
C ILE A 54 -6.60 -16.27 -11.87
N GLU A 55 -5.49 -16.98 -12.00
CA GLU A 55 -4.76 -17.12 -13.27
C GLU A 55 -5.57 -17.86 -14.34
N ASP A 56 -6.46 -18.77 -13.95
CA ASP A 56 -7.32 -19.47 -14.88
C ASP A 56 -8.48 -18.58 -15.31
N MET A 57 -9.02 -17.79 -14.38
CA MET A 57 -9.99 -16.73 -14.65
C MET A 57 -9.42 -15.65 -15.58
N ASP A 58 -8.21 -15.18 -15.32
CA ASP A 58 -7.53 -14.14 -16.12
C ASP A 58 -7.24 -14.60 -17.55
N LYS A 59 -7.01 -15.91 -17.75
CA LYS A 59 -6.88 -16.50 -19.10
C LYS A 59 -8.22 -16.69 -19.81
N ALA A 60 -9.29 -16.94 -19.05
CA ALA A 60 -10.63 -17.18 -19.58
C ALA A 60 -11.38 -15.88 -19.90
N PHE A 61 -11.00 -14.77 -19.26
CA PHE A 61 -11.54 -13.43 -19.45
C PHE A 61 -10.75 -12.66 -20.52
N SER A 62 -11.44 -12.01 -21.45
CA SER A 62 -10.85 -11.22 -22.55
C SER A 62 -11.38 -9.78 -22.54
N GLY A 63 -11.39 -9.13 -21.38
CA GLY A 63 -11.73 -7.71 -21.23
C GLY A 63 -10.57 -6.75 -21.52
N LEU A 64 -10.79 -5.47 -21.27
CA LEU A 64 -9.79 -4.41 -21.49
C LEU A 64 -8.65 -4.45 -20.48
N GLN A 65 -8.89 -5.01 -19.29
CA GLN A 65 -7.89 -5.19 -18.25
C GLN A 65 -7.74 -6.66 -17.88
N SER A 66 -6.55 -7.02 -17.45
CA SER A 66 -6.30 -8.26 -16.70
C SER A 66 -6.87 -8.12 -15.29
N ILE A 67 -7.50 -9.17 -14.79
CA ILE A 67 -7.96 -9.32 -13.42
C ILE A 67 -6.79 -9.25 -12.45
N TYR A 68 -5.60 -9.75 -12.84
CA TYR A 68 -4.40 -9.63 -12.02
C TYR A 68 -4.05 -8.16 -11.75
N ASN A 69 -4.05 -7.31 -12.77
CA ASN A 69 -3.75 -5.88 -12.60
C ASN A 69 -4.89 -5.15 -11.89
N TRP A 70 -6.12 -5.35 -12.35
CA TRP A 70 -7.30 -4.72 -11.77
C TRP A 70 -7.47 -5.05 -10.28
N SER A 71 -7.10 -6.26 -9.85
CA SER A 71 -7.20 -6.67 -8.44
C SER A 71 -6.40 -5.75 -7.49
N MET A 72 -5.28 -5.21 -7.94
CA MET A 72 -4.48 -4.27 -7.14
C MET A 72 -5.10 -2.87 -7.15
N ASP A 73 -5.66 -2.43 -8.28
CA ASP A 73 -6.41 -1.17 -8.32
C ASP A 73 -7.64 -1.24 -7.40
N PHE A 74 -8.31 -2.39 -7.37
CA PHE A 74 -9.45 -2.62 -6.49
C PHE A 74 -9.06 -2.58 -5.01
N GLU A 75 -7.95 -3.21 -4.62
CA GLU A 75 -7.44 -3.08 -3.24
C GLU A 75 -7.18 -1.61 -2.88
N VAL A 76 -6.49 -0.87 -3.75
CA VAL A 76 -6.18 0.54 -3.51
C VAL A 76 -7.45 1.36 -3.35
N GLU A 77 -8.49 1.12 -4.17
CA GLU A 77 -9.76 1.80 -4.06
C GLU A 77 -10.52 1.43 -2.77
N LEU A 78 -10.47 0.17 -2.33
CA LEU A 78 -10.99 -0.24 -1.02
C LEU A 78 -10.24 0.47 0.11
N SER A 79 -8.92 0.58 0.03
CA SER A 79 -8.09 1.33 0.97
C SER A 79 -8.41 2.83 0.98
N ASN A 80 -8.70 3.42 -0.18
CA ASN A 80 -9.14 4.82 -0.26
C ASN A 80 -10.54 4.99 0.35
N ALA A 81 -11.48 4.11 0.02
CA ALA A 81 -12.83 4.12 0.55
C ALA A 81 -12.84 3.91 2.07
N ALA A 82 -11.96 3.06 2.61
CA ALA A 82 -11.81 2.83 4.04
C ALA A 82 -11.36 4.08 4.84
N ARG A 83 -10.68 5.03 4.19
CA ARG A 83 -10.33 6.33 4.80
C ARG A 83 -11.53 7.27 4.91
N GLU A 84 -12.52 7.13 4.03
CA GLU A 84 -13.75 7.91 4.03
C GLU A 84 -14.85 7.25 4.88
N ASP A 85 -14.94 5.92 4.82
CA ASP A 85 -15.94 5.11 5.49
C ASP A 85 -15.34 3.77 5.94
N LYS A 86 -15.25 3.60 7.26
CA LYS A 86 -14.61 2.45 7.90
C LYS A 86 -15.30 1.10 7.58
N ARG A 87 -16.52 1.10 7.04
CA ARG A 87 -17.17 -0.15 6.61
C ARG A 87 -16.35 -0.92 5.56
N PHE A 88 -15.56 -0.21 4.75
CA PHE A 88 -14.77 -0.82 3.69
C PHE A 88 -13.52 -1.54 4.20
N VAL A 89 -13.13 -1.35 5.47
CA VAL A 89 -11.98 -2.06 6.06
C VAL A 89 -12.25 -3.57 6.05
N GLN A 90 -13.45 -4.01 6.42
CA GLN A 90 -13.81 -5.43 6.36
C GLN A 90 -13.84 -5.95 4.92
N SER A 91 -14.45 -5.20 3.99
CA SER A 91 -14.47 -5.56 2.57
C SER A 91 -13.06 -5.72 1.98
N LYS A 92 -12.12 -4.88 2.41
CA LYS A 92 -10.69 -4.98 2.06
C LYS A 92 -10.07 -6.28 2.57
N ILE A 93 -10.28 -6.62 3.84
CA ILE A 93 -9.79 -7.89 4.42
C ILE A 93 -10.37 -9.09 3.68
N ASP A 94 -11.69 -9.08 3.43
CA ASP A 94 -12.40 -10.17 2.76
C ASP A 94 -11.87 -10.38 1.33
N PHE A 95 -11.72 -9.29 0.58
CA PHE A 95 -11.15 -9.31 -0.76
C PHE A 95 -9.73 -9.88 -0.76
N CYS A 96 -8.83 -9.31 0.06
CA CYS A 96 -7.43 -9.72 0.14
C CYS A 96 -7.32 -11.20 0.51
N THR A 97 -8.07 -11.65 1.51
CA THR A 97 -8.06 -13.04 1.99
C THR A 97 -8.54 -13.99 0.90
N LYS A 98 -9.63 -13.65 0.20
CA LYS A 98 -10.17 -14.47 -0.89
C LYS A 98 -9.22 -14.50 -2.10
N TYR A 99 -8.64 -13.36 -2.47
CA TYR A 99 -7.65 -13.30 -3.55
C TYR A 99 -6.46 -14.21 -3.24
N ILE A 100 -5.86 -14.08 -2.06
CA ILE A 100 -4.75 -14.92 -1.62
C ILE A 100 -5.14 -16.40 -1.68
N ALA A 101 -6.34 -16.78 -1.24
CA ALA A 101 -6.82 -18.16 -1.31
C ALA A 101 -6.90 -18.71 -2.75
N LEU A 102 -7.21 -17.86 -3.73
CA LEU A 102 -7.37 -18.21 -5.15
C LEU A 102 -6.09 -18.08 -6.00
N LYS A 103 -4.95 -17.72 -5.40
CA LYS A 103 -3.65 -17.66 -6.11
C LYS A 103 -2.94 -19.01 -6.17
N LYS A 104 -2.34 -19.39 -7.30
CA LYS A 104 -1.52 -20.62 -7.40
C LYS A 104 -0.25 -20.50 -6.57
N ASP A 105 0.51 -19.44 -6.83
CA ASP A 105 1.73 -19.14 -6.09
C ASP A 105 1.41 -18.22 -4.91
N LYS A 106 1.59 -18.71 -3.69
CA LYS A 106 1.37 -17.93 -2.46
C LYS A 106 2.54 -17.01 -2.10
N ASN A 107 3.63 -17.06 -2.88
CA ASN A 107 4.82 -16.23 -2.70
C ASN A 107 4.96 -15.15 -3.78
N GLU A 108 4.00 -15.03 -4.70
CA GLU A 108 4.04 -13.97 -5.70
C GLU A 108 3.91 -12.58 -5.07
N TYR A 109 4.37 -11.57 -5.81
CA TYR A 109 4.41 -10.18 -5.36
C TYR A 109 3.07 -9.67 -4.81
N ASN A 110 1.96 -9.83 -5.55
CA ASN A 110 0.65 -9.35 -5.09
C ASN A 110 0.21 -10.02 -3.79
N VAL A 111 0.41 -11.33 -3.62
CA VAL A 111 0.08 -12.03 -2.37
C VAL A 111 0.86 -11.46 -1.20
N LEU A 112 2.16 -11.20 -1.38
CA LEU A 112 2.99 -10.61 -0.33
C LEU A 112 2.53 -9.19 0.04
N VAL A 113 2.10 -8.39 -0.94
CA VAL A 113 1.52 -7.07 -0.69
C VAL A 113 0.22 -7.21 0.10
N LEU A 114 -0.71 -8.06 -0.34
CA LEU A 114 -2.02 -8.22 0.27
C LEU A 114 -1.96 -8.79 1.69
N LYS A 115 -0.99 -9.68 2.01
CA LYS A 115 -0.73 -10.12 3.39
C LYS A 115 -0.46 -8.92 4.33
N ARG A 116 0.32 -7.94 3.87
CA ARG A 116 0.62 -6.72 4.65
C ARG A 116 -0.59 -5.78 4.73
N VAL A 117 -1.38 -5.69 3.66
CA VAL A 117 -2.65 -4.92 3.67
C VAL A 117 -3.61 -5.49 4.72
N ILE A 118 -3.77 -6.82 4.79
CA ILE A 118 -4.60 -7.46 5.82
C ILE A 118 -4.09 -7.10 7.21
N ALA A 119 -2.78 -7.25 7.47
CA ALA A 119 -2.20 -6.91 8.76
C ALA A 119 -2.45 -5.44 9.16
N ALA A 120 -2.24 -4.49 8.24
CA ALA A 120 -2.53 -3.07 8.47
C ALA A 120 -4.03 -2.78 8.69
N SER A 121 -4.92 -3.53 8.05
CA SER A 121 -6.37 -3.36 8.20
C SER A 121 -6.84 -3.61 9.63
N TYR A 122 -6.22 -4.56 10.34
CA TYR A 122 -6.52 -4.80 11.75
C TYR A 122 -6.14 -3.60 12.64
N PHE A 123 -5.06 -2.89 12.33
CA PHE A 123 -4.74 -1.61 13.00
C PHE A 123 -5.81 -0.54 12.72
N GLU A 124 -6.32 -0.46 11.49
CA GLU A 124 -7.40 0.46 11.12
C GLU A 124 -8.72 0.18 11.86
N MET A 125 -8.95 -1.07 12.29
CA MET A 125 -10.10 -1.50 13.10
C MET A 125 -9.88 -1.34 14.61
N GLY A 126 -8.65 -1.00 15.04
CA GLY A 126 -8.28 -0.98 16.46
C GLY A 126 -7.96 -2.36 17.05
N GLU A 127 -7.89 -3.40 16.23
CA GLU A 127 -7.49 -4.76 16.61
C GLU A 127 -5.97 -4.92 16.48
N THR A 128 -5.23 -4.04 17.14
CA THR A 128 -3.77 -3.90 16.99
C THR A 128 -2.99 -5.18 17.30
N ASP A 129 -3.43 -5.97 18.28
CA ASP A 129 -2.80 -7.24 18.64
C ASP A 129 -2.81 -8.26 17.50
N GLU A 130 -3.91 -8.34 16.73
CA GLU A 130 -4.00 -9.27 15.59
C GLU A 130 -3.17 -8.75 14.42
N GLY A 131 -3.21 -7.44 14.14
CA GLY A 131 -2.35 -6.82 13.12
C GLY A 131 -0.86 -7.03 13.42
N GLU A 132 -0.44 -6.83 14.67
CA GLU A 132 0.92 -7.06 15.16
C GLU A 132 1.34 -8.53 14.96
N LYS A 133 0.48 -9.46 15.33
CA LYS A 133 0.71 -10.90 15.15
C LYS A 133 0.91 -11.26 13.68
N LEU A 134 0.11 -10.67 12.78
CA LEU A 134 0.23 -10.89 11.34
C LEU A 134 1.53 -10.32 10.77
N PHE A 135 1.94 -9.11 11.17
CA PHE A 135 3.23 -8.56 10.75
C PHE A 135 4.41 -9.38 11.26
N LYS A 136 4.38 -9.82 12.52
CA LYS A 136 5.42 -10.71 13.08
C LYS A 136 5.50 -12.03 12.31
N ALA A 137 4.37 -12.62 11.96
CA ALA A 137 4.32 -13.82 11.12
C ALA A 137 4.91 -13.56 9.72
N TYR A 138 4.55 -12.44 9.10
CA TYR A 138 5.07 -12.03 7.79
C TYR A 138 6.60 -11.87 7.82
N ILE A 139 7.13 -11.13 8.80
CA ILE A 139 8.58 -10.90 8.93
C ILE A 139 9.32 -12.20 9.22
N LYS A 140 8.74 -13.11 10.01
CA LYS A 140 9.33 -14.43 10.24
C LYS A 140 9.46 -15.24 8.95
N GLU A 141 8.48 -15.14 8.05
CA GLU A 141 8.47 -15.83 6.76
C GLU A 141 9.37 -15.13 5.71
N HIS A 142 9.43 -13.80 5.77
CA HIS A 142 10.11 -12.95 4.78
C HIS A 142 11.02 -11.89 5.45
N PRO A 143 12.04 -12.31 6.23
CA PRO A 143 12.82 -11.38 7.05
C PRO A 143 13.62 -10.37 6.22
N THR A 144 13.98 -10.73 4.99
CA THR A 144 14.72 -9.85 4.07
C THR A 144 13.82 -8.84 3.34
N SER A 145 12.50 -8.80 3.60
CA SER A 145 11.60 -7.84 2.95
C SER A 145 11.64 -6.47 3.64
N GLY A 146 12.40 -5.51 3.09
CA GLY A 146 12.40 -4.13 3.60
C GLY A 146 11.02 -3.50 3.64
N TRP A 147 10.20 -3.72 2.60
CA TRP A 147 8.80 -3.28 2.60
C TRP A 147 7.92 -3.94 3.68
N GLY A 148 8.27 -5.14 4.15
CA GLY A 148 7.64 -5.76 5.33
C GLY A 148 7.88 -4.93 6.58
N TRP A 149 9.15 -4.61 6.85
CA TRP A 149 9.56 -3.81 8.01
C TRP A 149 8.97 -2.40 7.96
N ILE A 150 8.99 -1.76 6.78
CA ILE A 150 8.40 -0.43 6.56
C ILE A 150 6.90 -0.44 6.87
N HIS A 151 6.13 -1.37 6.28
CA HIS A 151 4.68 -1.41 6.49
C HIS A 151 4.32 -1.66 7.96
N TRP A 152 5.10 -2.48 8.66
CA TRP A 152 4.87 -2.73 10.08
C TRP A 152 5.18 -1.47 10.92
N SER A 153 6.33 -0.83 10.66
CA SER A 153 6.71 0.44 11.30
C SER A 153 5.66 1.53 11.06
N ASP A 154 5.10 1.61 9.85
CA ASP A 154 4.13 2.64 9.47
C ASP A 154 2.84 2.58 10.29
N GLN A 155 2.53 1.44 10.92
CA GLN A 155 1.38 1.32 11.81
C GLN A 155 1.54 2.06 13.14
N TYR A 156 2.76 2.51 13.44
CA TYR A 156 3.10 3.26 14.65
C TYR A 156 3.67 4.65 14.36
N GLY A 157 4.04 4.93 13.10
CA GLY A 157 4.66 6.19 12.67
C GLY A 157 3.68 7.34 12.38
N MET A 158 4.14 8.33 11.62
CA MET A 158 3.39 9.56 11.27
C MET A 158 1.99 9.34 10.71
N PHE A 159 1.82 8.31 9.87
CA PHE A 159 0.59 8.03 9.14
C PHE A 159 -0.31 7.01 9.84
N SER A 160 0.07 6.58 11.04
CA SER A 160 -0.75 5.70 11.86
C SER A 160 -2.02 6.40 12.35
N GLU A 161 -3.03 5.61 12.68
CA GLU A 161 -4.16 6.11 13.44
C GLU A 161 -3.67 6.72 14.76
N PRO A 162 -4.17 7.89 15.20
CA PRO A 162 -3.62 8.60 16.36
C PRO A 162 -3.50 7.77 17.64
N GLN A 163 -4.42 6.83 17.86
CA GLN A 163 -4.42 5.91 19.00
C GLN A 163 -3.33 4.84 18.94
N ASN A 164 -2.79 4.56 17.75
CA ASN A 164 -1.74 3.57 17.52
C ASN A 164 -0.35 4.19 17.54
N ARG A 165 -0.23 5.52 17.58
CA ARG A 165 1.04 6.22 17.36
C ARG A 165 2.06 5.92 18.47
N ASP A 166 3.19 5.36 18.07
CA ASP A 166 4.34 5.01 18.91
C ASP A 166 5.62 5.09 18.06
N ILE A 167 6.20 6.29 17.98
CA ILE A 167 7.33 6.55 17.09
C ILE A 167 8.58 5.78 17.52
N GLU A 168 8.78 5.59 18.83
CA GLU A 168 9.89 4.79 19.36
C GLU A 168 9.78 3.34 18.88
N LYS A 169 8.58 2.75 18.95
CA LYS A 169 8.33 1.41 18.40
C LYS A 169 8.53 1.36 16.88
N ALA A 170 8.09 2.37 16.15
CA ALA A 170 8.31 2.47 14.70
C ALA A 170 9.81 2.42 14.36
N ILE A 171 10.62 3.21 15.07
CA ILE A 171 12.09 3.22 14.94
C ILE A 171 12.68 1.83 15.24
N GLN A 172 12.32 1.22 16.37
CA GLN A 172 12.81 -0.10 16.76
C GLN A 172 12.53 -1.16 15.70
N ILE A 173 11.36 -1.13 15.07
CA ILE A 173 11.01 -2.06 13.99
C ILE A 173 11.96 -1.89 12.79
N LEU A 174 12.24 -0.66 12.37
CA LEU A 174 13.13 -0.41 11.23
C LEU A 174 14.59 -0.76 11.55
N GLU A 175 15.05 -0.46 12.77
CA GLU A 175 16.40 -0.83 13.23
C GLU A 175 16.59 -2.35 13.23
N GLN A 176 15.62 -3.11 13.74
CA GLN A 176 15.63 -4.58 13.66
C GLN A 176 15.69 -5.07 12.21
N GLY A 177 14.95 -4.43 11.29
CA GLY A 177 15.04 -4.74 9.87
C GLY A 177 16.44 -4.52 9.29
N LEU A 178 17.11 -3.42 9.66
CA LEU A 178 18.46 -3.08 9.21
C LEU A 178 19.55 -4.04 9.73
N GLU A 179 19.28 -4.80 10.79
CA GLU A 179 20.16 -5.87 11.28
C GLU A 179 20.06 -7.16 10.46
N VAL A 180 19.03 -7.32 9.62
CA VAL A 180 18.84 -8.51 8.79
C VAL A 180 19.88 -8.57 7.67
N GLU A 181 20.68 -9.64 7.65
CA GLU A 181 21.61 -9.92 6.57
C GLU A 181 20.86 -10.11 5.24
N GLY A 182 21.33 -9.43 4.18
CA GLY A 182 20.70 -9.53 2.86
C GLY A 182 19.34 -8.84 2.75
N LEU A 183 19.06 -7.83 3.59
CA LEU A 183 17.84 -7.03 3.52
C LEU A 183 17.64 -6.39 2.13
N ASN A 184 16.53 -6.72 1.49
CA ASN A 184 16.05 -6.06 0.27
C ASN A 184 15.50 -4.67 0.62
N ASP A 185 15.53 -3.75 -0.35
CA ASP A 185 14.99 -2.39 -0.18
C ASP A 185 15.60 -1.62 1.02
N LYS A 186 16.84 -1.96 1.40
CA LYS A 186 17.56 -1.35 2.53
C LYS A 186 17.57 0.17 2.46
N LEU A 187 17.69 0.73 1.26
CA LEU A 187 17.66 2.17 1.04
C LEU A 187 16.30 2.78 1.44
N ASP A 188 15.19 2.14 1.09
CA ASP A 188 13.84 2.61 1.48
C ASP A 188 13.62 2.49 3.00
N VAL A 189 14.20 1.47 3.65
CA VAL A 189 14.17 1.32 5.11
C VAL A 189 14.94 2.46 5.78
N LEU A 190 16.13 2.78 5.29
CA LEU A 190 16.93 3.92 5.77
C LEU A 190 16.20 5.25 5.56
N GLU A 191 15.62 5.47 4.38
CA GLU A 191 14.83 6.68 4.10
C GLU A 191 13.60 6.80 5.02
N ARG A 192 12.95 5.67 5.35
CA ARG A 192 11.82 5.68 6.29
C ARG A 192 12.27 6.03 7.71
N LEU A 193 13.38 5.44 8.17
CA LEU A 193 13.92 5.69 9.50
C LEU A 193 14.38 7.15 9.65
N GLU A 194 14.99 7.71 8.59
CA GLU A 194 15.39 9.12 8.55
C GLU A 194 14.19 10.05 8.73
N ALA A 195 13.08 9.76 8.04
CA ALA A 195 11.86 10.54 8.18
C ALA A 195 11.31 10.55 9.62
N LEU A 196 11.42 9.44 10.35
CA LEU A 196 11.01 9.36 11.76
C LEU A 196 11.96 10.16 12.68
N TYR A 197 13.27 10.11 12.44
CA TYR A 197 14.23 10.95 13.19
C TYR A 197 14.00 12.44 12.96
N THR A 198 13.76 12.84 11.71
CA THR A 198 13.41 14.22 11.38
C THR A 198 12.12 14.64 12.10
N GLU A 199 11.12 13.77 12.17
CA GLU A 199 9.86 14.05 12.88
C GLU A 199 10.05 14.24 14.39
N LEU A 200 10.97 13.49 15.02
CA LEU A 200 11.32 13.65 16.44
C LEU A 200 12.26 14.82 16.73
N GLY A 201 12.77 15.50 15.69
CA GLY A 201 13.80 16.53 15.85
C GLY A 201 15.19 15.97 16.20
N MET A 202 15.40 14.67 16.01
CA MET A 202 16.67 13.96 16.19
C MET A 202 17.64 14.30 15.05
N THR A 203 18.14 15.53 15.11
CA THR A 203 18.87 16.17 14.01
C THR A 203 20.20 15.49 13.73
N GLN A 204 20.91 15.06 14.77
CA GLN A 204 22.20 14.41 14.63
C GLN A 204 22.05 13.03 13.97
N GLU A 205 21.09 12.25 14.45
CA GLU A 205 20.81 10.89 13.96
C GLU A 205 20.28 10.90 12.53
N SER A 206 19.41 11.87 12.18
CA SER A 206 18.97 12.09 10.80
C SER A 206 20.15 12.37 9.86
N VAL A 207 21.08 13.25 10.25
CA VAL A 207 22.27 13.59 9.43
C VAL A 207 23.16 12.38 9.22
N GLU A 208 23.46 11.63 10.28
CA GLU A 208 24.24 10.40 10.20
C GLU A 208 23.61 9.39 9.22
N LEU A 209 22.28 9.28 9.25
CA LEU A 209 21.55 8.39 8.35
C LEU A 209 21.54 8.90 6.90
N LEU A 210 21.43 10.21 6.68
CA LEU A 210 21.54 10.83 5.35
C LEU A 210 22.91 10.58 4.71
N HIS A 211 23.99 10.64 5.49
CA HIS A 211 25.33 10.25 5.03
C HIS A 211 25.35 8.79 4.56
N LYS A 212 24.83 7.87 5.39
CA LYS A 212 24.73 6.45 5.03
C LYS A 212 23.89 6.21 3.77
N ILE A 213 22.75 6.89 3.63
CA ILE A 213 21.88 6.83 2.45
C ILE A 213 22.63 7.28 1.18
N ALA A 214 23.44 8.34 1.29
CA ALA A 214 24.19 8.85 0.16
C ALA A 214 25.35 7.94 -0.25
N ASP A 215 26.02 7.32 0.72
CA ASP A 215 27.04 6.30 0.47
C ASP A 215 26.44 5.08 -0.25
N GLU A 216 25.30 4.57 0.22
CA GLU A 216 24.56 3.47 -0.43
C GLU A 216 24.12 3.84 -1.86
N LYS A 217 23.81 5.12 -2.12
CA LYS A 217 23.52 5.66 -3.47
C LYS A 217 24.77 5.88 -4.32
N GLY A 218 25.97 5.64 -3.80
CA GLY A 218 27.25 5.87 -4.49
C GLY A 218 27.61 7.34 -4.68
N LYS A 219 26.97 8.26 -3.94
CA LYS A 219 27.21 9.71 -4.01
C LYS A 219 28.30 10.11 -3.00
N ARG A 220 29.56 10.03 -3.44
CA ARG A 220 30.75 10.25 -2.57
C ARG A 220 31.14 11.70 -2.32
N ASN A 221 30.42 12.68 -2.87
CA ASN A 221 30.67 14.11 -2.67
C ASN A 221 29.35 14.84 -2.50
N ILE A 222 29.01 15.08 -1.25
CA ILE A 222 27.82 15.76 -0.77
C ILE A 222 28.38 16.71 0.27
N GLY A 223 28.74 17.92 -0.19
CA GLY A 223 29.40 18.93 0.63
C GLY A 223 28.64 19.15 1.95
N GLU A 224 29.43 19.24 3.03
CA GLU A 224 29.10 19.62 4.40
C GLU A 224 27.59 19.76 4.67
N TRP A 225 26.96 18.63 5.08
CA TRP A 225 25.53 18.57 5.38
C TRP A 225 25.09 19.51 6.52
N GLU A 226 26.06 20.05 7.27
CA GLU A 226 25.88 21.12 8.24
C GLU A 226 25.28 22.40 7.62
N GLU A 227 25.52 22.70 6.34
CA GLU A 227 24.93 23.86 5.65
C GLU A 227 23.52 23.59 5.09
N VAL A 228 23.16 22.33 4.80
CA VAL A 228 21.85 21.95 4.22
C VAL A 228 20.81 21.52 5.25
N LEU A 229 21.21 21.21 6.49
CA LEU A 229 20.32 20.95 7.63
C LEU A 229 19.14 21.95 7.77
N PRO A 230 19.34 23.28 7.65
CA PRO A 230 18.24 24.25 7.72
C PRO A 230 17.29 24.23 6.51
N LEU A 231 17.69 23.61 5.39
CA LEU A 231 16.88 23.49 4.18
C LEU A 231 15.97 22.25 4.23
N PHE A 232 16.37 21.19 4.94
CA PHE A 232 15.53 20.01 5.20
C PHE A 232 14.45 20.25 6.25
N GLN A 233 14.70 21.14 7.23
CA GLN A 233 13.67 21.62 8.16
C GLN A 233 12.48 22.33 7.49
N LYS A 234 12.61 22.75 6.22
CA LYS A 234 11.58 23.50 5.50
C LYS A 234 10.86 22.74 4.41
N ASN A 235 11.27 21.52 4.08
CA ASN A 235 10.58 20.71 3.08
C ASN A 235 10.45 19.28 3.60
N PRO A 236 9.22 18.83 3.95
CA PRO A 236 8.97 17.40 4.02
C PRO A 236 9.46 16.78 2.71
N LEU A 237 10.23 15.69 2.79
CA LEU A 237 10.52 14.83 1.66
C LEU A 237 9.20 14.25 1.14
N VAL A 238 8.49 15.05 0.35
CA VAL A 238 7.44 14.59 -0.52
C VAL A 238 8.17 13.77 -1.57
N LYS A 239 8.26 12.44 -1.36
CA LYS A 239 8.26 11.53 -2.51
C LYS A 239 7.08 12.01 -3.34
N THR A 240 7.37 12.65 -4.47
CA THR A 240 6.33 13.16 -5.37
C THR A 240 5.63 11.95 -5.95
N ILE A 241 4.62 11.47 -5.21
CA ILE A 241 3.41 10.97 -5.85
C ILE A 241 3.10 12.03 -6.90
N LYS A 242 3.04 11.64 -8.17
CA LYS A 242 2.57 12.54 -9.24
C LYS A 242 1.09 12.85 -8.95
N VAL A 243 0.86 13.73 -7.99
CA VAL A 243 -0.47 14.16 -7.59
C VAL A 243 -0.91 15.19 -8.62
N GLY A 244 -1.96 14.86 -9.36
CA GLY A 244 -2.56 15.77 -10.32
C GLY A 244 -3.00 17.04 -9.60
N ARG A 245 -2.88 18.20 -10.26
CA ARG A 245 -3.27 19.51 -9.67
C ARG A 245 -4.70 19.53 -9.13
N ASN A 246 -5.57 18.63 -9.60
CA ASN A 246 -6.96 18.52 -9.18
C ASN A 246 -7.24 17.40 -8.16
N ASP A 247 -6.26 16.58 -7.83
CA ASP A 247 -6.41 15.43 -6.93
C ASP A 247 -6.49 15.90 -5.47
N PRO A 248 -7.05 15.08 -4.56
CA PRO A 248 -7.02 15.35 -3.13
C PRO A 248 -5.59 15.62 -2.65
N CYS A 249 -5.44 16.67 -1.85
CA CYS A 249 -4.14 17.08 -1.36
C CYS A 249 -3.63 16.04 -0.33
N PRO A 250 -2.40 15.52 -0.48
CA PRO A 250 -1.89 14.43 0.35
C PRO A 250 -1.67 14.83 1.82
N CYS A 251 -1.85 16.11 2.17
CA CYS A 251 -1.80 16.61 3.55
C CYS A 251 -3.08 16.34 4.38
N GLY A 252 -4.04 15.59 3.84
CA GLY A 252 -5.29 15.24 4.55
C GLY A 252 -6.28 16.40 4.72
N SER A 253 -6.07 17.55 4.06
CA SER A 253 -6.93 18.73 4.21
C SER A 253 -8.31 18.63 3.54
N GLY A 254 -8.57 17.57 2.77
CA GLY A 254 -9.78 17.41 1.95
C GLY A 254 -9.89 18.37 0.75
N LYS A 255 -8.89 19.23 0.52
CA LYS A 255 -8.86 20.19 -0.61
C LYS A 255 -8.12 19.60 -1.81
N LYS A 256 -8.42 20.07 -3.01
CA LYS A 256 -7.62 19.76 -4.21
C LYS A 256 -6.19 20.31 -4.06
N TYR A 257 -5.18 19.59 -4.57
CA TYR A 257 -3.77 19.94 -4.44
C TYR A 257 -3.48 21.40 -4.82
N LYS A 258 -3.99 21.89 -5.98
CA LYS A 258 -3.83 23.29 -6.43
C LYS A 258 -4.44 24.36 -5.50
N LYS A 259 -5.32 23.97 -4.58
CA LYS A 259 -5.97 24.87 -3.62
C LYS A 259 -5.41 24.73 -2.20
N CYS A 260 -4.42 23.86 -2.01
CA CYS A 260 -3.79 23.61 -0.72
C CYS A 260 -2.26 23.64 -0.85
N CYS A 261 -1.57 22.50 -0.85
CA CYS A 261 -0.11 22.44 -0.90
C CYS A 261 0.50 22.78 -2.26
N GLY A 262 -0.28 22.77 -3.34
CA GLY A 262 0.17 23.10 -4.71
C GLY A 262 -0.06 24.56 -5.10
N LYS A 263 0.05 25.49 -4.15
CA LYS A 263 0.07 26.94 -4.41
C LYS A 263 1.40 27.39 -4.97
#